data_AF-A0A5Q4DX55-F1
#
_entry.id   AF-A0A5Q4DX55-F1
#
_cell.length_a   1.000
_cell.length_b   1.000
_cell.length_c   1.000
_cell.angle_alpha   90.00
_cell.angle_beta   90.00
_cell.angle_gamma   90.00
#
_symmetry.space_group_name_H-M   'P 1'
#
loop_
_entity.id
_entity.type
_entity.pdbx_description
1 polymer ?
#
loop_
_entity_poly.entity_id
_entity_poly.type
_entity_poly.pdbx_seq_one_letter_code
_entity_poly.pdbx_strand_id
1 'polypeptide(L)'
;MQQGDFFTAFTALRRLEQAGDPEASRLLQDLFLTPSAPETAHPVAAPRERAVPAPPQRAAPSHAPLRAPRPATRPITQDVLHSQSDGLPDPLTDQSFREVDDTLARIGHLLFFDPILSGNKDVACATCHHPRLAAGDGVSLGLGTGAQGLGEARAPEGPHAAVRRIPRNAPALWNLGARDVRTLFHDGRVEMTPDTPGRFLTPQGPLDYMALDSLLAAQAMFPVLSPEEMAGRPGDNPIADAVAAERIHGDGGAWALLAARVDGLSAYRAAFAAWRGHSAPVTMDEIANALAAFIEVEFRADKTPFDQYLREVAALSAQAGEGMRLFYGRANCASCHSGPLLSDQKFHAMGQPPIGPGKERDADGYTRDIGRAAVTLDPADAYAFRTPMLRNVLQTGPWGHAGAFADLRAFLRHHLDPVAGLAAYQPQAVLPDLGQDADDYAATRDAHQRELITSAAARAMAQRPLVILQDDEISLLISFLETLDDPVALQGRFGVPDAVPSGLDIPD
;
A
#
# COMPACT_ATOMS: atom_id res chain seq x y z
N MET A 1 23.81 -11.80 -27.00
CA MET A 1 23.57 -11.91 -25.55
C MET A 1 24.75 -12.59 -24.89
N GLN A 2 25.77 -11.83 -24.50
CA GLN A 2 26.73 -12.19 -23.46
C GLN A 2 26.99 -10.89 -22.69
N GLN A 3 26.74 -10.91 -21.38
CA GLN A 3 26.88 -9.79 -20.42
C GLN A 3 25.93 -8.59 -20.59
N GLY A 4 24.63 -8.83 -20.58
CA GLY A 4 23.63 -7.77 -20.40
C GLY A 4 22.50 -8.26 -19.48
N ASP A 5 22.19 -7.46 -18.47
CA ASP A 5 21.04 -7.61 -17.58
C ASP A 5 19.73 -7.64 -18.41
N PHE A 6 18.86 -8.61 -18.14
CA PHE A 6 17.59 -8.78 -18.85
C PHE A 6 16.73 -7.53 -18.70
N PHE A 7 16.75 -6.87 -17.53
CA PHE A 7 16.03 -5.64 -17.29
C PHE A 7 16.53 -4.50 -18.19
N THR A 8 17.85 -4.38 -18.38
CA THR A 8 18.44 -3.44 -19.33
C THR A 8 18.01 -3.74 -20.78
N ALA A 9 18.03 -5.01 -21.21
CA ALA A 9 17.61 -5.40 -22.56
C ALA A 9 16.10 -5.21 -22.79
N PHE A 10 15.29 -5.56 -21.81
CA PHE A 10 13.83 -5.39 -21.81
C PHE A 10 13.45 -3.90 -21.81
N THR A 11 14.14 -3.08 -21.03
CA THR A 11 13.94 -1.62 -21.00
C THR A 11 14.32 -0.99 -22.33
N ALA A 12 15.41 -1.44 -22.98
CA ALA A 12 15.78 -0.99 -24.31
C ALA A 12 14.73 -1.40 -25.37
N LEU A 13 14.23 -2.64 -25.33
CA LEU A 13 13.16 -3.12 -26.20
C LEU A 13 11.86 -2.35 -26.01
N ARG A 14 11.46 -2.06 -24.78
CA ARG A 14 10.27 -1.23 -24.47
C ARG A 14 10.40 0.21 -24.99
N ARG A 15 11.59 0.82 -24.88
CA ARG A 15 11.84 2.16 -25.46
C ARG A 15 11.67 2.17 -26.98
N LEU A 16 12.14 1.13 -27.65
CA LEU A 16 12.01 0.99 -29.10
C LEU A 16 10.55 0.74 -29.51
N GLU A 17 9.83 -0.12 -28.79
CA GLU A 17 8.39 -0.35 -29.01
C GLU A 17 7.57 0.95 -28.86
N GLN A 18 7.82 1.74 -27.81
CA GLN A 18 7.15 3.03 -27.61
C GLN A 18 7.50 4.07 -28.68
N ALA A 19 8.70 3.98 -29.28
CA ALA A 19 9.09 4.79 -30.43
C ALA A 19 8.48 4.29 -31.76
N GLY A 20 7.65 3.24 -31.72
CA GLY A 20 6.96 2.67 -32.88
C GLY A 20 7.80 1.67 -33.67
N ASP A 21 8.85 1.09 -33.08
CA ASP A 21 9.66 0.06 -33.72
C ASP A 21 8.90 -1.28 -33.77
N PRO A 22 8.51 -1.76 -34.98
CA PRO A 22 7.72 -2.98 -35.12
C PRO A 22 8.53 -4.26 -34.82
N GLU A 23 9.86 -4.23 -34.92
CA GLU A 23 10.71 -5.36 -34.58
C GLU A 23 10.82 -5.51 -33.06
N ALA A 24 10.85 -4.40 -32.32
CA ALA A 24 10.78 -4.40 -30.87
C ALA A 24 9.42 -4.92 -30.35
N SER A 25 8.29 -4.49 -30.94
CA SER A 25 6.97 -5.06 -30.60
C SER A 25 6.91 -6.57 -30.84
N ARG A 26 7.47 -7.04 -31.97
CA ARG A 26 7.49 -8.48 -32.30
C ARG A 26 8.37 -9.26 -31.33
N LEU A 27 9.56 -8.76 -31.01
CA LEU A 27 10.46 -9.43 -30.07
C LEU A 27 9.86 -9.51 -28.67
N LEU A 28 9.18 -8.46 -28.21
CA LEU A 28 8.45 -8.48 -26.94
C LEU A 28 7.30 -9.50 -26.99
N GLN A 29 6.54 -9.57 -28.08
CA GLN A 29 5.50 -10.59 -28.25
C GLN A 29 6.08 -12.01 -28.23
N ASP A 30 7.16 -12.27 -28.98
CA ASP A 30 7.82 -13.58 -29.06
C ASP A 30 8.43 -14.01 -27.71
N LEU A 31 8.89 -13.05 -26.90
CA LEU A 31 9.40 -13.26 -25.53
C LEU A 31 8.33 -13.77 -24.55
N PHE A 32 7.05 -13.45 -24.77
CA PHE A 32 5.96 -13.77 -23.84
C PHE A 32 4.86 -14.67 -24.42
N LEU A 33 4.89 -14.99 -25.72
CA LEU A 33 3.85 -15.75 -26.42
C LEU A 33 4.38 -17.01 -27.11
N THR A 34 5.08 -17.90 -26.39
CA THR A 34 5.19 -19.29 -26.83
C THR A 34 4.21 -20.21 -26.10
N PRO A 35 2.93 -20.31 -26.52
CA PRO A 35 2.12 -21.47 -26.25
C PRO A 35 2.43 -22.59 -27.24
N SER A 36 2.51 -23.81 -26.69
CA SER A 36 2.40 -25.05 -27.43
C SER A 36 1.00 -25.15 -28.08
N ALA A 37 0.95 -25.76 -29.28
CA ALA A 37 -0.17 -25.74 -30.22
C ALA A 37 -1.56 -26.13 -29.64
N PRO A 38 -2.68 -25.54 -30.14
CA PRO A 38 -4.02 -25.95 -29.76
C PRO A 38 -4.74 -26.83 -30.81
N GLU A 39 -5.49 -27.82 -30.33
CA GLU A 39 -6.55 -28.53 -31.05
C GLU A 39 -7.88 -27.74 -30.99
N THR A 40 -8.74 -28.00 -31.98
CA THR A 40 -9.89 -27.19 -32.42
C THR A 40 -11.18 -27.43 -31.62
N ALA A 41 -12.00 -26.38 -31.44
CA ALA A 41 -13.42 -26.53 -31.07
C ALA A 41 -14.30 -25.38 -31.64
N HIS A 42 -15.50 -25.77 -32.10
CA HIS A 42 -16.52 -24.99 -32.81
C HIS A 42 -17.49 -24.22 -31.89
N PRO A 43 -18.26 -23.21 -32.39
CA PRO A 43 -19.03 -22.28 -31.58
C PRO A 43 -20.48 -22.73 -31.30
N VAL A 44 -21.03 -22.36 -30.14
CA VAL A 44 -22.45 -22.52 -29.79
C VAL A 44 -23.03 -21.19 -29.29
N ALA A 45 -24.26 -20.91 -29.73
CA ALA A 45 -24.99 -19.64 -29.62
C ALA A 45 -25.63 -19.35 -28.24
N ALA A 46 -25.86 -18.06 -27.99
CA ALA A 46 -26.46 -17.49 -26.78
C ALA A 46 -28.01 -17.60 -26.72
N PRO A 47 -28.61 -17.73 -25.52
CA PRO A 47 -30.05 -17.55 -25.32
C PRO A 47 -30.44 -16.19 -24.73
N ARG A 48 -31.70 -15.82 -25.01
CA ARG A 48 -32.36 -14.52 -24.79
C ARG A 48 -32.85 -14.30 -23.34
N GLU A 49 -32.75 -13.07 -22.85
CA GLU A 49 -33.31 -12.59 -21.58
C GLU A 49 -34.83 -12.34 -21.65
N ARG A 50 -35.52 -12.59 -20.52
CA ARG A 50 -36.90 -12.20 -20.25
C ARG A 50 -36.94 -11.23 -19.06
N ALA A 51 -37.65 -10.11 -19.22
CA ALA A 51 -37.89 -9.10 -18.21
C ALA A 51 -38.95 -9.52 -17.17
N VAL A 52 -38.78 -9.09 -15.92
CA VAL A 52 -39.73 -9.23 -14.79
C VAL A 52 -39.86 -7.85 -14.09
N PRO A 53 -41.08 -7.40 -13.69
CA PRO A 53 -41.33 -6.03 -13.25
C PRO A 53 -41.11 -5.80 -11.74
N ALA A 54 -40.91 -4.53 -11.38
CA ALA A 54 -40.59 -4.04 -10.02
C ALA A 54 -41.81 -3.97 -9.07
N PRO A 55 -41.61 -4.14 -7.74
CA PRO A 55 -42.64 -3.94 -6.71
C PRO A 55 -42.65 -2.49 -6.15
N PRO A 56 -43.76 -2.07 -5.49
CA PRO A 56 -44.04 -0.65 -5.21
C PRO A 56 -43.37 -0.10 -3.95
N GLN A 57 -43.10 1.21 -3.99
CA GLN A 57 -42.48 2.02 -2.95
C GLN A 57 -43.40 2.19 -1.71
N ARG A 58 -42.83 2.06 -0.51
CA ARG A 58 -43.39 2.54 0.75
C ARG A 58 -42.55 3.70 1.28
N ALA A 59 -43.23 4.80 1.63
CA ALA A 59 -42.63 6.01 2.17
C ALA A 59 -42.05 5.80 3.58
N ALA A 60 -40.85 6.35 3.82
CA ALA A 60 -40.19 6.41 5.12
C ALA A 60 -40.61 7.68 5.90
N PRO A 61 -40.64 7.65 7.24
CA PRO A 61 -40.86 8.83 8.06
C PRO A 61 -39.62 9.75 8.07
N SER A 62 -39.87 11.05 8.06
CA SER A 62 -38.86 12.13 8.08
C SER A 62 -38.10 12.16 9.40
N HIS A 63 -36.79 11.90 9.34
CA HIS A 63 -35.82 12.28 10.36
C HIS A 63 -35.08 13.54 9.88
N ALA A 64 -35.05 14.57 10.72
CA ALA A 64 -34.34 15.81 10.41
C ALA A 64 -32.82 15.57 10.51
N PRO A 65 -32.00 16.10 9.57
CA PRO A 65 -30.55 15.90 9.59
C PRO A 65 -29.94 16.52 10.85
N LEU A 66 -29.09 15.74 11.54
CA LEU A 66 -28.32 16.20 12.70
C LEU A 66 -27.27 17.21 12.25
N ARG A 67 -27.57 18.51 12.42
CA ARG A 67 -26.61 19.59 12.16
C ARG A 67 -25.66 19.73 13.34
N ALA A 68 -24.36 19.87 13.05
CA ALA A 68 -23.37 20.27 14.06
C ALA A 68 -23.79 21.61 14.70
N PRO A 69 -23.65 21.78 16.04
CA PRO A 69 -24.00 23.02 16.71
C PRO A 69 -23.12 24.18 16.20
N ARG A 70 -23.76 25.28 15.78
CA ARG A 70 -23.07 26.50 15.34
C ARG A 70 -22.36 27.16 16.54
N PRO A 71 -21.06 27.45 16.49
CA PRO A 71 -20.40 28.28 17.49
C PRO A 71 -20.88 29.74 17.40
N ALA A 72 -20.79 30.45 18.53
CA ALA A 72 -21.18 31.84 18.67
C ALA A 72 -20.38 32.77 17.71
N THR A 73 -21.13 33.33 16.75
CA THR A 73 -20.88 34.48 15.88
C THR A 73 -19.50 35.16 15.90
N ARG A 74 -18.76 34.98 14.80
CA ARG A 74 -18.05 36.07 14.08
C ARG A 74 -18.71 36.23 12.70
N PRO A 75 -18.88 37.44 12.17
CA PRO A 75 -19.66 37.64 10.95
C PRO A 75 -18.87 37.17 9.73
N ILE A 76 -19.41 36.15 9.04
CA ILE A 76 -18.99 35.77 7.69
C ILE A 76 -20.08 36.27 6.74
N THR A 77 -19.67 37.02 5.72
CA THR A 77 -20.52 37.54 4.66
C THR A 77 -21.22 36.39 3.92
N GLN A 78 -22.55 36.49 3.83
CA GLN A 78 -23.39 35.57 3.08
C GLN A 78 -23.11 35.71 1.59
N ASP A 79 -22.75 34.61 0.93
CA ASP A 79 -23.25 34.38 -0.42
C ASP A 79 -23.43 32.90 -0.72
N VAL A 80 -24.64 32.61 -1.22
CA VAL A 80 -25.12 31.43 -1.96
C VAL A 80 -25.13 30.07 -1.23
N LEU A 81 -26.25 29.83 -0.53
CA LEU A 81 -26.76 28.48 -0.22
C LEU A 81 -27.52 27.93 -1.44
N HIS A 82 -26.95 26.95 -2.12
CA HIS A 82 -27.69 25.98 -2.93
C HIS A 82 -27.39 24.58 -2.39
N SER A 83 -28.46 23.86 -2.09
CA SER A 83 -28.45 22.50 -1.53
C SER A 83 -27.92 21.49 -2.55
N GLN A 84 -26.68 21.07 -2.36
CA GLN A 84 -26.12 19.77 -2.72
C GLN A 84 -25.49 19.25 -1.41
N SER A 85 -25.52 17.95 -1.13
CA SER A 85 -24.90 17.38 0.07
C SER A 85 -23.42 17.79 0.18
N ASP A 86 -23.15 18.78 1.05
CA ASP A 86 -21.94 19.34 1.69
C ASP A 86 -20.49 18.89 1.32
N GLY A 87 -20.23 18.25 0.16
CA GLY A 87 -18.88 17.85 -0.25
C GLY A 87 -18.24 16.73 0.57
N LEU A 88 -19.00 16.07 1.45
CA LEU A 88 -18.57 14.93 2.26
C LEU A 88 -18.75 13.61 1.49
N PRO A 89 -17.92 12.58 1.77
CA PRO A 89 -18.04 11.28 1.12
C PRO A 89 -19.19 10.44 1.70
N ASP A 90 -19.62 9.43 0.93
CA ASP A 90 -20.48 8.37 1.47
C ASP A 90 -19.73 7.55 2.53
N PRO A 91 -20.41 7.06 3.59
CA PRO A 91 -19.80 6.16 4.55
C PRO A 91 -19.41 4.83 3.91
N LEU A 92 -18.33 4.23 4.39
CA LEU A 92 -18.03 2.83 4.05
C LEU A 92 -19.14 1.91 4.57
N THR A 93 -19.44 0.85 3.84
CA THR A 93 -20.44 -0.16 4.22
C THR A 93 -19.89 -1.55 3.98
N ASP A 94 -20.62 -2.60 4.38
CA ASP A 94 -20.25 -3.99 4.03
C ASP A 94 -20.08 -4.19 2.52
N GLN A 95 -20.85 -3.46 1.70
CA GLN A 95 -20.75 -3.54 0.24
C GLN A 95 -19.47 -2.89 -0.31
N SER A 96 -18.81 -2.04 0.47
CA SER A 96 -17.52 -1.43 0.10
C SER A 96 -16.37 -2.44 0.13
N PHE A 97 -16.56 -3.61 0.76
CA PHE A 97 -15.54 -4.64 0.92
C PHE A 97 -15.92 -5.92 0.17
N ARG A 98 -14.94 -6.78 -0.10
CA ARG A 98 -15.20 -8.11 -0.65
C ARG A 98 -15.73 -9.01 0.46
N GLU A 99 -16.53 -10.00 0.06
CA GLU A 99 -16.89 -11.09 0.95
C GLU A 99 -15.68 -12.02 1.06
N VAL A 100 -15.33 -12.41 2.28
CA VAL A 100 -14.14 -13.19 2.58
C VAL A 100 -14.54 -14.54 3.17
N ASP A 101 -13.96 -15.61 2.66
CA ASP A 101 -14.09 -16.95 3.24
C ASP A 101 -13.32 -17.03 4.58
N ASP A 102 -14.03 -17.35 5.67
CA ASP A 102 -13.44 -17.42 7.02
C ASP A 102 -12.34 -18.49 7.15
N THR A 103 -12.48 -19.61 6.43
CA THR A 103 -11.45 -20.68 6.45
C THR A 103 -10.18 -20.18 5.78
N LEU A 104 -10.30 -19.51 4.63
CA LEU A 104 -9.17 -18.94 3.93
C LEU A 104 -8.51 -17.81 4.73
N ALA A 105 -9.30 -16.95 5.38
CA ALA A 105 -8.80 -15.90 6.26
C ALA A 105 -8.03 -16.47 7.46
N ARG A 106 -8.47 -17.61 8.03
CA ARG A 106 -7.72 -18.30 9.11
C ARG A 106 -6.40 -18.89 8.65
N ILE A 107 -6.33 -19.40 7.42
CA ILE A 107 -5.06 -19.84 6.83
C ILE A 107 -4.13 -18.63 6.66
N GLY A 108 -4.67 -17.53 6.13
CA GLY A 108 -3.97 -16.25 5.98
C GLY A 108 -3.46 -15.69 7.29
N HIS A 109 -4.27 -15.79 8.36
CA HIS A 109 -3.91 -15.37 9.71
C HIS A 109 -2.63 -16.05 10.16
N LEU A 110 -2.55 -17.38 10.04
CA LEU A 110 -1.34 -18.12 10.40
C LEU A 110 -0.16 -17.72 9.52
N LEU A 111 -0.34 -17.67 8.19
CA LEU A 111 0.72 -17.31 7.24
C LEU A 111 1.27 -15.89 7.47
N PHE A 112 0.43 -14.95 7.87
CA PHE A 112 0.82 -13.56 8.10
C PHE A 112 1.83 -13.42 9.25
N PHE A 113 1.70 -14.28 10.27
CA PHE A 113 2.60 -14.33 11.42
C PHE A 113 3.72 -15.36 11.29
N ASP A 114 3.68 -16.22 10.28
CA ASP A 114 4.64 -17.30 10.10
C ASP A 114 5.84 -16.87 9.25
N PRO A 115 7.08 -16.86 9.79
CA PRO A 115 8.26 -16.49 9.02
C PRO A 115 8.60 -17.45 7.88
N ILE A 116 7.87 -18.56 7.72
CA ILE A 116 8.09 -19.57 6.68
C ILE A 116 8.21 -19.00 5.25
N LEU A 117 7.56 -17.85 4.99
CA LEU A 117 7.55 -17.15 3.70
C LEU A 117 8.79 -16.27 3.44
N SER A 118 9.66 -16.05 4.43
CA SER A 118 10.95 -15.39 4.20
C SER A 118 12.05 -16.40 3.85
N GLY A 119 13.04 -15.97 3.08
CA GLY A 119 14.14 -16.81 2.65
C GLY A 119 14.89 -17.45 3.83
N ASN A 120 15.23 -16.62 4.82
CA ASN A 120 15.96 -17.01 6.04
C ASN A 120 15.06 -17.55 7.17
N LYS A 121 13.72 -17.49 7.01
CA LYS A 121 12.74 -17.95 8.01
C LYS A 121 12.78 -17.17 9.33
N ASP A 122 13.02 -15.88 9.26
CA ASP A 122 13.19 -14.96 10.39
C ASP A 122 12.30 -13.69 10.29
N VAL A 123 11.61 -13.50 9.16
CA VAL A 123 10.68 -12.40 8.91
C VAL A 123 9.33 -12.92 8.44
N ALA A 124 8.26 -12.41 9.03
CA ALA A 124 6.88 -12.61 8.58
C ALA A 124 6.27 -11.28 8.13
N CYS A 125 5.07 -11.30 7.54
CA CYS A 125 4.33 -10.08 7.22
C CYS A 125 4.10 -9.22 8.48
N ALA A 126 3.79 -9.89 9.60
CA ALA A 126 3.61 -9.27 10.91
C ALA A 126 4.86 -8.59 11.47
N THR A 127 6.06 -8.90 10.97
CA THR A 127 7.30 -8.24 11.43
C THR A 127 7.28 -6.74 11.10
N CYS A 128 6.79 -6.36 9.92
CA CYS A 128 6.73 -4.96 9.47
C CYS A 128 5.30 -4.37 9.51
N HIS A 129 4.29 -5.21 9.76
CA HIS A 129 2.88 -4.80 9.80
C HIS A 129 2.21 -5.30 11.08
N HIS A 130 2.89 -5.17 12.21
CA HIS A 130 2.43 -5.73 13.47
C HIS A 130 1.19 -4.98 14.00
N PRO A 131 0.16 -5.66 14.53
CA PRO A 131 -1.00 -4.98 15.12
C PRO A 131 -0.65 -4.00 16.25
N ARG A 132 0.38 -4.32 17.08
CA ARG A 132 0.88 -3.41 18.14
C ARG A 132 1.45 -2.09 17.62
N LEU A 133 1.76 -2.02 16.33
CA LEU A 133 2.29 -0.85 15.63
C LEU A 133 1.28 -0.33 14.60
N ALA A 134 -0.02 -0.53 14.87
CA ALA A 134 -1.15 -0.12 14.05
C ALA A 134 -1.07 -0.59 12.58
N ALA A 135 -0.60 -1.83 12.38
CA ALA A 135 -0.41 -2.46 11.07
C ALA A 135 0.68 -1.81 10.18
N GLY A 136 1.53 -0.96 10.75
CA GLY A 136 2.79 -0.51 10.16
C GLY A 136 4.00 -1.04 10.95
N ASP A 137 5.17 -0.45 10.69
CA ASP A 137 6.46 -0.87 11.31
C ASP A 137 6.89 0.07 12.46
N GLY A 138 6.17 1.18 12.69
CA GLY A 138 6.48 2.14 13.76
C GLY A 138 7.83 2.88 13.60
N VAL A 139 8.55 2.67 12.50
CA VAL A 139 9.84 3.30 12.19
C VAL A 139 9.84 3.88 10.78
N SER A 140 10.74 4.82 10.52
CA SER A 140 10.91 5.44 9.22
C SER A 140 11.40 4.45 8.17
N LEU A 141 12.44 3.68 8.49
CA LEU A 141 13.07 2.73 7.59
C LEU A 141 13.41 1.44 8.36
N GLY A 142 12.66 0.39 8.09
CA GLY A 142 12.76 -0.91 8.76
C GLY A 142 13.96 -1.75 8.33
N LEU A 143 14.06 -2.94 8.93
CA LEU A 143 15.06 -3.96 8.60
C LEU A 143 14.35 -5.26 8.19
N GLY A 144 14.75 -5.84 7.07
CA GLY A 144 14.24 -7.14 6.61
C GLY A 144 14.88 -8.34 7.31
N THR A 145 15.14 -9.39 6.53
CA THR A 145 15.82 -10.62 7.00
C THR A 145 17.16 -10.31 7.66
N GLY A 146 17.55 -11.13 8.64
CA GLY A 146 18.78 -10.94 9.40
C GLY A 146 18.63 -9.98 10.58
N ALA A 147 17.41 -9.74 11.06
CA ALA A 147 17.16 -8.91 12.24
C ALA A 147 16.06 -9.53 13.11
N GLN A 148 16.11 -9.24 14.42
CA GLN A 148 15.15 -9.70 15.42
C GLN A 148 14.53 -8.52 16.16
N GLY A 149 13.30 -8.67 16.64
CA GLY A 149 12.52 -7.63 17.31
C GLY A 149 11.59 -6.87 16.36
N LEU A 150 10.84 -5.92 16.91
CA LEU A 150 9.87 -5.09 16.19
C LEU A 150 10.20 -3.60 16.31
N GLY A 151 9.85 -2.83 15.28
CA GLY A 151 10.00 -1.37 15.25
C GLY A 151 11.40 -0.92 15.66
N GLU A 152 11.49 0.05 16.59
CA GLU A 152 12.77 0.59 17.06
C GLU A 152 13.66 -0.43 17.76
N ALA A 153 13.07 -1.46 18.38
CA ALA A 153 13.81 -2.51 19.07
C ALA A 153 14.37 -3.56 18.09
N ARG A 154 14.00 -3.48 16.81
CA ARG A 154 14.50 -4.40 15.79
C ARG A 154 15.99 -4.16 15.54
N ALA A 155 16.82 -5.20 15.61
CA ALA A 155 18.26 -5.08 15.44
C ALA A 155 18.84 -6.27 14.66
N PRO A 156 19.93 -6.06 13.88
CA PRO A 156 20.59 -7.13 13.16
C PRO A 156 21.07 -8.24 14.06
N GLU A 157 20.90 -9.49 13.62
CA GLU A 157 21.31 -10.66 14.39
C GLU A 157 21.86 -11.78 13.49
N GLY A 158 22.88 -12.48 14.00
CA GLY A 158 23.38 -13.71 13.40
C GLY A 158 24.25 -13.54 12.15
N PRO A 159 24.60 -14.65 11.48
CA PRO A 159 25.53 -14.64 10.34
C PRO A 159 24.96 -13.97 9.08
N HIS A 160 23.63 -13.85 8.98
CA HIS A 160 22.93 -13.18 7.89
C HIS A 160 22.42 -11.79 8.30
N ALA A 161 23.05 -11.17 9.31
CA ALA A 161 22.66 -9.88 9.87
C ALA A 161 22.29 -8.84 8.80
N ALA A 162 21.20 -8.11 9.04
CA ALA A 162 20.74 -7.04 8.17
C ALA A 162 21.81 -5.95 8.04
N VAL A 163 22.14 -5.57 6.79
CA VAL A 163 23.18 -4.57 6.49
C VAL A 163 22.64 -3.39 5.67
N ARG A 164 21.33 -3.38 5.38
CA ARG A 164 20.67 -2.29 4.66
C ARG A 164 19.29 -2.04 5.26
N ARG A 165 18.83 -0.80 5.16
CA ARG A 165 17.46 -0.44 5.49
C ARG A 165 16.51 -0.76 4.34
N ILE A 166 15.27 -1.07 4.66
CA ILE A 166 14.18 -1.09 3.69
C ILE A 166 14.02 0.36 3.17
N PRO A 167 13.99 0.61 1.85
CA PRO A 167 14.11 1.98 1.34
C PRO A 167 12.89 2.89 1.51
N ARG A 168 11.79 2.34 2.04
CA ARG A 168 10.54 3.06 2.27
C ARG A 168 9.95 2.65 3.61
N ASN A 169 9.16 3.53 4.19
CA ASN A 169 8.32 3.21 5.34
C ASN A 169 7.25 2.19 4.93
N ALA A 170 7.01 1.21 5.81
CA ALA A 170 5.95 0.22 5.63
C ALA A 170 4.58 0.90 5.87
N PRO A 171 3.73 1.03 4.84
CA PRO A 171 2.43 1.68 5.01
C PRO A 171 1.50 0.80 5.85
N ALA A 172 0.65 1.41 6.66
CA ALA A 172 -0.36 0.66 7.39
C ALA A 172 -1.38 -0.04 6.46
N LEU A 173 -1.88 -1.20 6.89
CA LEU A 173 -2.71 -2.08 6.06
C LEU A 173 -4.22 -1.72 6.05
N TRP A 174 -4.60 -0.61 6.66
CA TRP A 174 -6.02 -0.25 6.84
C TRP A 174 -6.76 -0.10 5.52
N ASN A 175 -7.88 -0.82 5.40
CA ASN A 175 -8.82 -0.79 4.27
C ASN A 175 -8.27 -1.15 2.88
N LEU A 176 -7.12 -1.84 2.80
CA LEU A 176 -6.60 -2.31 1.50
C LEU A 176 -7.51 -3.34 0.81
N GLY A 177 -8.45 -3.96 1.55
CA GLY A 177 -9.48 -4.86 1.04
C GLY A 177 -10.74 -4.22 0.46
N ALA A 178 -10.82 -2.88 0.43
CA ALA A 178 -11.97 -2.21 -0.16
C ALA A 178 -12.00 -2.40 -1.68
N ARG A 179 -13.19 -2.62 -2.25
CA ARG A 179 -13.40 -2.86 -3.69
C ARG A 179 -12.92 -1.73 -4.59
N ASP A 180 -12.89 -0.52 -4.03
CA ASP A 180 -12.46 0.69 -4.73
C ASP A 180 -10.95 0.90 -4.73
N VAL A 181 -10.16 0.04 -4.07
CA VAL A 181 -8.69 0.11 -4.11
C VAL A 181 -8.19 -0.38 -5.48
N ARG A 182 -7.55 0.52 -6.24
CA ARG A 182 -7.12 0.31 -7.63
C ARG A 182 -5.62 0.24 -7.79
N THR A 183 -4.85 0.72 -6.80
CA THR A 183 -3.39 0.76 -6.85
C THR A 183 -2.78 0.59 -5.46
N LEU A 184 -1.67 -0.15 -5.37
CA LEU A 184 -0.95 -0.51 -4.16
C LEU A 184 0.55 -0.22 -4.28
N PHE A 185 1.25 -0.19 -3.14
CA PHE A 185 2.56 0.43 -2.92
C PHE A 185 2.53 1.97 -3.00
N HIS A 186 3.61 2.60 -2.53
CA HIS A 186 3.79 4.06 -2.55
C HIS A 186 3.90 4.62 -3.97
N ASP A 187 4.41 3.85 -4.93
CA ASP A 187 4.56 4.26 -6.34
C ASP A 187 3.55 3.61 -7.29
N GLY A 188 2.64 2.79 -6.76
CA GLY A 188 1.58 2.18 -7.56
C GLY A 188 2.03 1.08 -8.49
N ARG A 189 3.20 0.45 -8.24
CA ARG A 189 3.74 -0.62 -9.10
C ARG A 189 2.84 -1.86 -9.20
N VAL A 190 1.83 -1.98 -8.34
CA VAL A 190 0.76 -2.98 -8.45
C VAL A 190 -0.57 -2.25 -8.59
N GLU A 191 -1.17 -2.29 -9.78
CA GLU A 191 -2.43 -1.59 -10.07
C GLU A 191 -3.35 -2.38 -11.00
N MET A 192 -4.66 -2.13 -10.93
CA MET A 192 -5.61 -2.73 -11.86
C MET A 192 -5.40 -2.17 -13.27
N THR A 193 -5.50 -3.02 -14.30
CA THR A 193 -5.48 -2.52 -15.68
C THR A 193 -6.75 -1.69 -15.97
N PRO A 194 -6.65 -0.54 -16.65
CA PRO A 194 -7.81 0.29 -16.97
C PRO A 194 -8.88 -0.42 -17.81
N ASP A 195 -8.45 -1.30 -18.72
CA ASP A 195 -9.30 -1.85 -19.77
C ASP A 195 -9.81 -3.28 -19.50
N THR A 196 -9.28 -3.97 -18.47
CA THR A 196 -9.67 -5.35 -18.17
C THR A 196 -9.82 -5.58 -16.66
N PRO A 197 -11.06 -5.58 -16.14
CA PRO A 197 -11.33 -5.93 -14.75
C PRO A 197 -10.70 -7.29 -14.39
N GLY A 198 -10.00 -7.34 -13.26
CA GLY A 198 -9.35 -8.56 -12.75
C GLY A 198 -7.93 -8.81 -13.26
N ARG A 199 -7.42 -8.00 -14.20
CA ARG A 199 -6.00 -8.03 -14.58
C ARG A 199 -5.21 -6.96 -13.84
N PHE A 200 -3.98 -7.30 -13.47
CA PHE A 200 -3.08 -6.44 -12.70
C PHE A 200 -1.82 -6.11 -13.51
N LEU A 201 -1.42 -4.84 -13.48
CA LEU A 201 -0.07 -4.43 -13.85
C LEU A 201 0.83 -4.67 -12.65
N THR A 202 1.93 -5.40 -12.84
CA THR A 202 2.86 -5.73 -11.77
C THR A 202 4.31 -5.68 -12.26
N PRO A 203 5.31 -5.59 -11.35
CA PRO A 203 6.73 -5.64 -11.73
C PRO A 203 7.17 -6.90 -12.47
N GLN A 204 6.43 -8.01 -12.35
CA GLN A 204 6.73 -9.28 -13.05
C GLN A 204 5.84 -9.45 -14.31
N GLY A 205 5.22 -8.38 -14.79
CA GLY A 205 4.29 -8.43 -15.92
C GLY A 205 2.92 -8.97 -15.53
N PRO A 206 2.10 -9.39 -16.51
CA PRO A 206 0.79 -9.98 -16.27
C PRO A 206 0.91 -11.32 -15.52
N LEU A 207 0.05 -11.53 -14.52
CA LEU A 207 -0.04 -12.77 -13.75
C LEU A 207 -1.27 -13.60 -14.13
N ASP A 208 -1.66 -13.58 -15.41
CA ASP A 208 -2.90 -14.21 -15.90
C ASP A 208 -2.97 -15.75 -15.69
N TYR A 209 -1.83 -16.40 -15.45
CA TYR A 209 -1.75 -17.84 -15.16
C TYR A 209 -1.97 -18.15 -13.67
N MET A 210 -2.15 -17.14 -12.83
CA MET A 210 -2.41 -17.25 -11.39
C MET A 210 -3.86 -16.89 -11.09
N ALA A 211 -4.52 -17.66 -10.23
CA ALA A 211 -5.90 -17.43 -9.82
C ALA A 211 -5.97 -16.44 -8.64
N LEU A 212 -5.54 -15.20 -8.86
CA LEU A 212 -5.53 -14.17 -7.81
C LEU A 212 -6.90 -13.49 -7.66
N ASP A 213 -7.44 -13.47 -6.44
CA ASP A 213 -8.78 -12.97 -6.16
C ASP A 213 -8.87 -11.44 -6.06
N SER A 214 -7.74 -10.76 -5.90
CA SER A 214 -7.68 -9.30 -5.70
C SER A 214 -6.33 -8.68 -6.01
N LEU A 215 -6.33 -7.35 -6.12
CA LEU A 215 -5.12 -6.55 -6.20
C LEU A 215 -4.23 -6.73 -4.96
N LEU A 216 -4.84 -6.92 -3.78
CA LEU A 216 -4.13 -7.17 -2.53
C LEU A 216 -3.43 -8.53 -2.54
N ALA A 217 -4.06 -9.56 -3.10
CA ALA A 217 -3.40 -10.85 -3.32
C ALA A 217 -2.20 -10.70 -4.25
N ALA A 218 -2.35 -9.96 -5.37
CA ALA A 218 -1.21 -9.65 -6.23
C ALA A 218 -0.08 -8.93 -5.48
N GLN A 219 -0.40 -7.93 -4.66
CA GLN A 219 0.58 -7.20 -3.86
C GLN A 219 1.36 -8.11 -2.89
N ALA A 220 0.68 -9.05 -2.25
CA ALA A 220 1.28 -9.98 -1.28
C ALA A 220 2.40 -10.87 -1.87
N MET A 221 2.49 -10.96 -3.20
CA MET A 221 3.49 -11.77 -3.90
C MET A 221 4.89 -11.15 -3.99
N PHE A 222 5.03 -9.85 -3.69
CA PHE A 222 6.24 -9.09 -3.97
C PHE A 222 7.19 -8.90 -2.78
N PRO A 223 6.73 -8.68 -1.53
CA PRO A 223 7.65 -8.56 -0.39
C PRO A 223 8.55 -9.79 -0.22
N VAL A 224 8.01 -10.99 -0.48
CA VAL A 224 8.74 -12.28 -0.46
C VAL A 224 9.87 -12.39 -1.50
N LEU A 225 9.90 -11.51 -2.51
CA LEU A 225 10.94 -11.44 -3.53
C LEU A 225 11.95 -10.33 -3.29
N SER A 226 11.72 -9.46 -2.31
CA SER A 226 12.56 -8.29 -2.07
C SER A 226 13.78 -8.68 -1.23
N PRO A 227 15.02 -8.46 -1.71
CA PRO A 227 16.23 -8.76 -0.95
C PRO A 227 16.37 -7.97 0.34
N GLU A 228 15.83 -6.74 0.37
CA GLU A 228 15.83 -5.88 1.55
C GLU A 228 14.73 -6.21 2.57
N GLU A 229 13.69 -6.96 2.16
CA GLU A 229 12.54 -7.28 3.01
C GLU A 229 12.58 -8.75 3.45
N MET A 230 12.12 -9.69 2.61
CA MET A 230 11.90 -11.08 3.03
C MET A 230 12.75 -12.11 2.28
N ALA A 231 13.30 -11.82 1.10
CA ALA A 231 14.04 -12.82 0.32
C ALA A 231 15.42 -13.13 0.90
N GLY A 232 16.13 -12.09 1.39
CA GLY A 232 17.54 -12.16 1.78
C GLY A 232 18.50 -11.91 0.62
N ARG A 233 19.81 -12.03 0.87
CA ARG A 233 20.87 -11.72 -0.11
C ARG A 233 21.33 -12.98 -0.85
N PRO A 234 21.90 -12.85 -2.06
CA PRO A 234 22.49 -13.99 -2.77
C PRO A 234 23.48 -14.72 -1.86
N GLY A 235 23.37 -16.04 -1.78
CA GLY A 235 24.16 -16.91 -0.91
C GLY A 235 23.59 -17.13 0.50
N ASP A 236 22.60 -16.34 0.94
CA ASP A 236 21.97 -16.55 2.24
C ASP A 236 21.07 -17.80 2.22
N ASN A 237 20.28 -17.98 1.15
CA ASN A 237 19.33 -19.09 1.01
C ASN A 237 18.88 -19.31 -0.47
N PRO A 238 18.22 -20.45 -0.78
CA PRO A 238 17.80 -20.76 -2.15
C PRO A 238 16.76 -19.81 -2.78
N ILE A 239 15.93 -19.13 -1.97
CA ILE A 239 14.98 -18.13 -2.47
C ILE A 239 15.74 -16.89 -2.92
N ALA A 240 16.66 -16.39 -2.11
CA ALA A 240 17.51 -15.27 -2.46
C ALA A 240 18.35 -15.56 -3.72
N ASP A 241 18.90 -16.77 -3.83
CA ASP A 241 19.64 -17.21 -5.03
C ASP A 241 18.76 -17.26 -6.28
N ALA A 242 17.50 -17.69 -6.14
CA ALA A 242 16.54 -17.68 -7.24
C ALA A 242 16.18 -16.26 -7.66
N VAL A 243 15.88 -15.37 -6.70
CA VAL A 243 15.60 -13.95 -6.94
C VAL A 243 16.77 -13.26 -7.63
N ALA A 244 17.99 -13.44 -7.12
CA ALA A 244 19.20 -12.83 -7.66
C ALA A 244 19.52 -13.30 -9.09
N ALA A 245 19.12 -14.53 -9.43
CA ALA A 245 19.23 -15.09 -10.77
C ALA A 245 17.99 -14.78 -11.66
N GLU A 246 17.10 -13.88 -11.22
CA GLU A 246 15.85 -13.51 -11.89
C GLU A 246 14.92 -14.70 -12.18
N ARG A 247 15.08 -15.78 -11.42
CA ARG A 247 14.31 -17.02 -11.56
C ARG A 247 13.12 -16.97 -10.60
N ILE A 248 12.11 -16.18 -10.98
CA ILE A 248 10.92 -15.95 -10.16
C ILE A 248 9.82 -16.98 -10.45
N HIS A 249 9.60 -17.26 -11.74
CA HIS A 249 8.53 -18.11 -12.25
C HIS A 249 8.98 -19.57 -12.48
N GLY A 250 8.00 -20.46 -12.72
CA GLY A 250 8.22 -21.87 -13.06
C GLY A 250 8.57 -22.74 -11.85
N ASP A 251 8.67 -24.05 -12.08
CA ASP A 251 8.79 -25.07 -11.01
C ASP A 251 10.03 -24.93 -10.13
N GLY A 252 11.10 -24.29 -10.64
CA GLY A 252 12.32 -23.99 -9.90
C GLY A 252 12.48 -22.52 -9.51
N GLY A 253 11.43 -21.72 -9.70
CA GLY A 253 11.42 -20.29 -9.38
C GLY A 253 11.17 -20.00 -7.90
N ALA A 254 11.48 -18.77 -7.48
CA ALA A 254 11.31 -18.31 -6.11
C ALA A 254 9.90 -18.60 -5.55
N TRP A 255 8.84 -18.34 -6.34
CA TRP A 255 7.46 -18.60 -5.90
C TRP A 255 7.13 -20.09 -5.74
N ALA A 256 7.64 -20.95 -6.63
CA ALA A 256 7.44 -22.39 -6.51
C ALA A 256 8.18 -22.96 -5.28
N LEU A 257 9.38 -22.45 -4.99
CA LEU A 257 10.14 -22.83 -3.80
C LEU A 257 9.43 -22.43 -2.50
N LEU A 258 8.79 -21.25 -2.46
CA LEU A 258 7.98 -20.81 -1.32
C LEU A 258 6.71 -21.66 -1.16
N ALA A 259 5.98 -21.91 -2.25
CA ALA A 259 4.78 -22.73 -2.23
C ALA A 259 5.07 -24.17 -1.75
N ALA A 260 6.13 -24.80 -2.27
CA ALA A 260 6.57 -26.13 -1.85
C ALA A 260 6.93 -26.19 -0.35
N ARG A 261 7.46 -25.10 0.21
CA ARG A 261 7.78 -25.01 1.63
C ARG A 261 6.52 -25.01 2.51
N VAL A 262 5.50 -24.26 2.12
CA VAL A 262 4.18 -24.25 2.80
C VAL A 262 3.48 -25.60 2.63
N ASP A 263 3.46 -26.16 1.42
CA ASP A 263 2.87 -27.47 1.13
C ASP A 263 3.53 -28.61 1.93
N GLY A 264 4.83 -28.49 2.20
CA GLY A 264 5.59 -29.46 3.00
C GLY A 264 5.08 -29.60 4.44
N LEU A 265 4.44 -28.57 5.00
CA LEU A 265 3.89 -28.58 6.36
C LEU A 265 2.49 -29.22 6.36
N SER A 266 2.35 -30.34 7.08
CA SER A 266 1.10 -31.13 7.09
C SER A 266 -0.13 -30.34 7.52
N ALA A 267 0.04 -29.41 8.47
CA ALA A 267 -1.03 -28.54 8.93
C ALA A 267 -1.53 -27.58 7.85
N TYR A 268 -0.64 -26.91 7.10
CA TYR A 268 -1.04 -26.06 5.98
C TYR A 268 -1.67 -26.87 4.85
N ARG A 269 -1.04 -27.98 4.45
CA ARG A 269 -1.59 -28.86 3.41
C ARG A 269 -2.99 -29.36 3.75
N ALA A 270 -3.23 -29.74 5.00
CA ALA A 270 -4.56 -30.16 5.46
C ALA A 270 -5.56 -29.00 5.47
N ALA A 271 -5.15 -27.81 5.94
CA ALA A 271 -6.02 -26.64 5.99
C ALA A 271 -6.44 -26.18 4.58
N PHE A 272 -5.49 -26.09 3.65
CA PHE A 272 -5.77 -25.75 2.26
C PHE A 272 -6.61 -26.82 1.55
N ALA A 273 -6.37 -28.12 1.80
CA ALA A 273 -7.22 -29.18 1.26
C ALA A 273 -8.65 -29.14 1.82
N ALA A 274 -8.81 -28.77 3.09
CA ALA A 274 -10.12 -28.59 3.71
C ALA A 274 -10.87 -27.40 3.11
N TRP A 275 -10.19 -26.26 2.90
CA TRP A 275 -10.77 -25.08 2.24
C TRP A 275 -11.21 -25.40 0.79
N ARG A 276 -10.35 -26.06 0.00
CA ARG A 276 -10.68 -26.46 -1.39
C ARG A 276 -11.76 -27.54 -1.48
N GLY A 277 -11.88 -28.38 -0.45
CA GLY A 277 -12.67 -29.62 -0.50
C GLY A 277 -11.98 -30.79 -1.23
N HIS A 278 -10.71 -30.66 -1.62
CA HIS A 278 -9.91 -31.75 -2.20
C HIS A 278 -8.42 -31.59 -1.94
N SER A 279 -7.68 -32.69 -1.99
CA SER A 279 -6.22 -32.70 -1.85
C SER A 279 -5.53 -32.32 -3.16
N ALA A 280 -4.70 -31.30 -3.11
CA ALA A 280 -3.77 -30.88 -4.17
C ALA A 280 -2.60 -30.14 -3.50
N PRO A 281 -1.41 -30.06 -4.13
CA PRO A 281 -0.32 -29.24 -3.63
C PRO A 281 -0.75 -27.78 -3.46
N VAL A 282 -0.29 -27.13 -2.39
CA VAL A 282 -0.52 -25.69 -2.17
C VAL A 282 0.24 -24.88 -3.24
N THR A 283 -0.43 -23.89 -3.83
CA THR A 283 0.15 -23.01 -4.84
C THR A 283 0.39 -21.59 -4.30
N MET A 284 1.22 -20.80 -5.00
CA MET A 284 1.59 -19.46 -4.53
C MET A 284 0.42 -18.46 -4.57
N ASP A 285 -0.47 -18.58 -5.55
CA ASP A 285 -1.69 -17.78 -5.65
C ASP A 285 -2.67 -18.09 -4.52
N GLU A 286 -2.77 -19.34 -4.06
CA GLU A 286 -3.56 -19.69 -2.88
C GLU A 286 -2.99 -19.09 -1.59
N ILE A 287 -1.66 -19.09 -1.44
CA ILE A 287 -0.96 -18.40 -0.33
C ILE A 287 -1.27 -16.90 -0.36
N ALA A 288 -1.15 -16.29 -1.54
CA ALA A 288 -1.42 -14.87 -1.73
C ALA A 288 -2.90 -14.50 -1.44
N ASN A 289 -3.84 -15.33 -1.90
CA ASN A 289 -5.27 -15.16 -1.62
C ASN A 289 -5.59 -15.34 -0.13
N ALA A 290 -4.95 -16.29 0.54
CA ALA A 290 -5.08 -16.48 1.99
C ALA A 290 -4.62 -15.24 2.76
N LEU A 291 -3.42 -14.73 2.46
CA LEU A 291 -2.88 -13.51 3.07
C LEU A 291 -3.81 -12.31 2.82
N ALA A 292 -4.29 -12.13 1.59
CA ALA A 292 -5.24 -11.08 1.27
C ALA A 292 -6.53 -11.23 2.11
N ALA A 293 -7.16 -12.40 2.11
CA ALA A 293 -8.37 -12.69 2.88
C ALA A 293 -8.22 -12.28 4.36
N PHE A 294 -7.10 -12.64 5.00
CA PHE A 294 -6.81 -12.21 6.36
C PHE A 294 -6.71 -10.68 6.49
N ILE A 295 -5.89 -10.04 5.65
CA ILE A 295 -5.66 -8.58 5.70
C ILE A 295 -6.97 -7.81 5.52
N GLU A 296 -7.85 -8.25 4.61
CA GLU A 296 -9.15 -7.61 4.36
C GLU A 296 -10.08 -7.64 5.57
N VAL A 297 -10.05 -8.72 6.34
CA VAL A 297 -10.86 -8.85 7.56
C VAL A 297 -10.21 -8.10 8.70
N GLU A 298 -8.94 -8.41 9.01
CA GLU A 298 -8.25 -7.92 10.19
C GLU A 298 -8.11 -6.40 10.19
N PHE A 299 -7.75 -5.81 9.05
CA PHE A 299 -7.43 -4.39 8.93
C PHE A 299 -8.55 -3.57 8.28
N ARG A 300 -9.80 -4.01 8.39
CA ARG A 300 -10.97 -3.18 8.04
C ARG A 300 -11.24 -2.15 9.14
N ALA A 301 -11.23 -0.87 8.78
CA ALA A 301 -11.59 0.28 9.61
C ALA A 301 -12.76 1.04 8.99
N ASP A 302 -13.93 0.94 9.61
CA ASP A 302 -15.19 1.50 9.11
C ASP A 302 -16.21 1.83 10.22
N LYS A 303 -15.76 1.82 11.48
CA LYS A 303 -16.54 2.13 12.68
C LYS A 303 -16.00 3.34 13.44
N THR A 304 -15.25 4.20 12.74
CA THR A 304 -14.68 5.43 13.31
C THR A 304 -15.79 6.41 13.72
N PRO A 305 -15.53 7.36 14.64
CA PRO A 305 -16.47 8.45 14.93
C PRO A 305 -16.90 9.22 13.67
N PHE A 306 -16.02 9.41 12.68
CA PHE A 306 -16.38 10.02 11.41
C PHE A 306 -17.38 9.17 10.61
N ASP A 307 -17.25 7.85 10.60
CA ASP A 307 -18.25 6.99 9.94
C ASP A 307 -19.60 7.04 10.65
N GLN A 308 -19.60 7.09 11.98
CA GLN A 308 -20.84 7.24 12.74
C GLN A 308 -21.51 8.58 12.43
N TYR A 309 -20.72 9.63 12.21
CA TYR A 309 -21.20 10.93 11.73
C TYR A 309 -21.78 10.86 10.31
N LEU A 310 -21.05 10.25 9.36
CA LEU A 310 -21.53 10.08 7.98
C LEU A 310 -22.80 9.24 7.88
N ARG A 311 -23.02 8.30 8.82
CA ARG A 311 -24.25 7.50 8.94
C ARG A 311 -25.37 8.17 9.74
N GLU A 312 -25.17 9.42 10.17
CA GLU A 312 -26.11 10.17 11.01
C GLU A 312 -26.44 9.48 12.35
N VAL A 313 -25.51 8.67 12.86
CA VAL A 313 -25.66 7.93 14.13
C VAL A 313 -25.20 8.76 15.33
N ALA A 314 -24.09 9.51 15.17
CA ALA A 314 -23.51 10.31 16.23
C ALA A 314 -22.94 11.63 15.69
N ALA A 315 -23.08 12.71 16.46
CA ALA A 315 -22.47 14.00 16.11
C ALA A 315 -20.98 14.02 16.49
N LEU A 316 -20.16 14.71 15.68
CA LEU A 316 -18.79 15.06 16.06
C LEU A 316 -18.78 16.11 17.18
N SER A 317 -17.67 16.19 17.91
CA SER A 317 -17.41 17.32 18.82
C SER A 317 -17.36 18.63 18.04
N ALA A 318 -17.52 19.77 18.73
CA ALA A 318 -17.47 21.09 18.09
C ALA A 318 -16.11 21.33 17.40
N GLN A 319 -15.01 20.94 18.05
CA GLN A 319 -13.65 21.07 17.52
C GLN A 319 -13.43 20.17 16.30
N ALA A 320 -13.83 18.90 16.38
CA ALA A 320 -13.71 17.97 15.25
C ALA A 320 -14.58 18.39 14.06
N GLY A 321 -15.79 18.92 14.32
CA GLY A 321 -16.66 19.45 13.27
C GLY A 321 -16.09 20.70 12.59
N GLU A 322 -15.40 21.58 13.32
CA GLU A 322 -14.66 22.70 12.73
C GLU A 322 -13.44 22.20 11.94
N GLY A 323 -12.68 21.24 12.49
CA GLY A 323 -11.57 20.59 11.80
C GLY A 323 -11.99 19.95 10.46
N MET A 324 -13.12 19.25 10.46
CA MET A 324 -13.71 18.66 9.26
C MET A 324 -14.03 19.76 8.22
N ARG A 325 -14.64 20.88 8.64
CA ARG A 325 -14.92 22.00 7.72
C ARG A 325 -13.66 22.66 7.19
N LEU A 326 -12.58 22.71 7.96
CA LEU A 326 -11.28 23.15 7.44
C LEU A 326 -10.77 22.17 6.38
N PHE A 327 -10.76 20.87 6.70
CA PHE A 327 -10.26 19.79 5.84
C PHE A 327 -10.96 19.75 4.46
N TYR A 328 -12.30 19.78 4.46
CA TYR A 328 -13.12 19.77 3.23
C TYR A 328 -13.30 21.17 2.61
N GLY A 329 -12.89 22.21 3.31
CA GLY A 329 -13.02 23.60 2.88
C GLY A 329 -11.67 24.21 2.56
N ARG A 330 -11.35 25.33 3.23
CA ARG A 330 -10.22 26.18 2.86
C ARG A 330 -8.83 25.56 3.07
N ALA A 331 -8.70 24.49 3.87
CA ALA A 331 -7.44 23.76 3.97
C ALA A 331 -7.18 22.87 2.75
N ASN A 332 -8.24 22.58 1.98
CA ASN A 332 -8.20 21.89 0.70
C ASN A 332 -7.59 20.47 0.75
N CYS A 333 -7.54 19.85 1.94
CA CYS A 333 -7.00 18.50 2.12
C CYS A 333 -7.79 17.46 1.30
N ALA A 334 -9.11 17.66 1.24
CA ALA A 334 -10.03 16.80 0.49
C ALA A 334 -9.84 16.87 -1.04
N SER A 335 -8.99 17.75 -1.60
CA SER A 335 -8.70 17.72 -3.04
C SER A 335 -7.93 16.47 -3.46
N CYS A 336 -7.19 15.87 -2.53
CA CYS A 336 -6.46 14.61 -2.72
C CYS A 336 -7.03 13.53 -1.80
N HIS A 337 -7.31 13.85 -0.54
CA HIS A 337 -7.89 12.92 0.43
C HIS A 337 -9.42 12.89 0.34
N SER A 338 -9.93 12.40 -0.80
CA SER A 338 -11.35 12.41 -1.14
C SER A 338 -12.00 11.03 -1.12
N GLY A 339 -13.33 10.99 -1.21
CA GLY A 339 -14.11 9.76 -1.29
C GLY A 339 -14.15 8.95 0.03
N PRO A 340 -14.83 7.80 0.04
CA PRO A 340 -15.04 6.99 1.24
C PRO A 340 -13.74 6.48 1.90
N LEU A 341 -12.66 6.37 1.13
CA LEU A 341 -11.33 5.94 1.59
C LEU A 341 -10.42 7.11 2.00
N LEU A 342 -10.88 8.35 1.85
CA LEU A 342 -10.08 9.57 2.08
C LEU A 342 -8.77 9.55 1.29
N SER A 343 -8.86 9.10 0.05
CA SER A 343 -7.76 9.01 -0.92
C SER A 343 -8.33 8.97 -2.32
N ASP A 344 -7.82 9.85 -3.19
CA ASP A 344 -8.04 9.81 -4.64
C ASP A 344 -7.23 8.69 -5.32
N GLN A 345 -6.33 8.04 -4.58
CA GLN A 345 -5.39 7.02 -5.04
C GLN A 345 -4.48 7.47 -6.19
N LYS A 346 -4.37 8.77 -6.43
CA LYS A 346 -3.48 9.37 -7.44
C LYS A 346 -2.10 9.62 -6.86
N PHE A 347 -1.18 10.03 -7.73
CA PHE A 347 0.21 10.28 -7.40
C PHE A 347 0.49 11.77 -7.40
N HIS A 348 1.09 12.27 -6.31
CA HIS A 348 1.39 13.70 -6.16
C HIS A 348 2.83 13.87 -5.67
N ALA A 349 3.59 14.74 -6.34
CA ALA A 349 4.90 15.15 -5.86
C ALA A 349 4.73 16.18 -4.73
N MET A 350 4.75 15.72 -3.48
CA MET A 350 4.52 16.55 -2.29
C MET A 350 5.82 16.93 -1.56
N GLY A 351 6.94 17.01 -2.29
CA GLY A 351 8.21 17.52 -1.74
C GLY A 351 8.78 16.68 -0.58
N GLN A 352 8.50 15.39 -0.52
CA GLN A 352 8.87 14.55 0.62
C GLN A 352 10.40 14.47 0.78
N PRO A 353 10.96 14.66 1.99
CA PRO A 353 12.40 14.56 2.21
C PRO A 353 12.94 13.17 1.84
N PRO A 354 14.02 13.08 1.04
CA PRO A 354 14.61 11.81 0.67
C PRO A 354 15.55 11.33 1.79
N ILE A 355 15.13 10.35 2.58
CA ILE A 355 15.97 9.69 3.58
C ILE A 355 16.23 8.24 3.21
N GLY A 356 17.29 7.66 3.76
CA GLY A 356 17.67 6.26 3.55
C GLY A 356 18.40 6.00 2.24
N PRO A 357 18.49 4.72 1.83
CA PRO A 357 19.32 4.30 0.72
C PRO A 357 18.75 4.65 -0.67
N GLY A 358 17.48 5.03 -0.78
CA GLY A 358 16.80 5.14 -2.08
C GLY A 358 16.55 3.78 -2.75
N LYS A 359 15.97 3.78 -3.95
CA LYS A 359 15.58 2.55 -4.68
C LYS A 359 16.43 2.27 -5.92
N GLU A 360 16.79 3.30 -6.67
CA GLU A 360 17.41 3.15 -7.99
C GLU A 360 18.73 3.91 -8.07
N ARG A 361 19.79 3.24 -8.56
CA ARG A 361 21.05 3.90 -8.88
C ARG A 361 20.95 4.51 -10.26
N ASP A 362 21.04 5.83 -10.35
CA ASP A 362 21.00 6.55 -11.61
C ASP A 362 22.35 6.56 -12.35
N ALA A 363 22.33 7.13 -13.56
CA ALA A 363 23.50 7.28 -14.42
C ALA A 363 24.60 8.18 -13.83
N ASP A 364 24.25 9.08 -12.92
CA ASP A 364 25.17 9.98 -12.24
C ASP A 364 25.77 9.35 -10.97
N GLY A 365 25.37 8.11 -10.66
CA GLY A 365 25.92 7.27 -9.61
C GLY A 365 25.23 7.38 -8.25
N TYR A 366 24.14 8.15 -8.14
CA TYR A 366 23.36 8.34 -6.91
C TYR A 366 22.22 7.34 -6.83
N THR A 367 21.93 6.86 -5.62
CA THR A 367 20.72 6.07 -5.38
C THR A 367 19.60 7.00 -4.94
N ARG A 368 18.46 6.97 -5.65
CA ARG A 368 17.31 7.86 -5.43
C ARG A 368 16.01 7.06 -5.43
N ASP A 369 14.97 7.62 -4.81
CA ASP A 369 13.60 7.14 -4.99
C ASP A 369 12.84 8.15 -5.86
N ILE A 370 12.66 7.81 -7.13
CA ILE A 370 11.96 8.66 -8.10
C ILE A 370 10.44 8.43 -8.10
N GLY A 371 9.91 7.62 -7.16
CA GLY A 371 8.48 7.40 -6.97
C GLY A 371 7.81 6.77 -8.20
N ARG A 372 6.65 7.31 -8.59
CA ARG A 372 5.82 6.82 -9.70
C ARG A 372 6.57 6.75 -11.04
N ALA A 373 7.55 7.63 -11.29
CA ALA A 373 8.35 7.61 -12.51
C ALA A 373 9.14 6.29 -12.70
N ALA A 374 9.47 5.57 -11.63
CA ALA A 374 10.08 4.24 -11.71
C ALA A 374 9.15 3.20 -12.37
N VAL A 375 7.84 3.43 -12.27
CA VAL A 375 6.80 2.54 -12.81
C VAL A 375 6.38 2.97 -14.21
N THR A 376 6.13 4.27 -14.41
CA THR A 376 5.59 4.80 -15.67
C THR A 376 6.66 5.14 -16.70
N LEU A 377 7.90 5.34 -16.24
CA LEU A 377 9.01 5.89 -17.03
C LEU A 377 8.75 7.31 -17.57
N ASP A 378 7.69 7.98 -17.10
CA ASP A 378 7.38 9.37 -17.45
C ASP A 378 8.07 10.32 -16.46
N PRO A 379 8.96 11.23 -16.93
CA PRO A 379 9.58 12.23 -16.08
C PRO A 379 8.58 13.17 -15.37
N ALA A 380 7.35 13.31 -15.87
CA ALA A 380 6.29 14.10 -15.23
C ALA A 380 5.84 13.50 -13.89
N ASP A 381 6.00 12.18 -13.71
CA ASP A 381 5.63 11.43 -12.49
C ASP A 381 6.77 11.39 -11.45
N ALA A 382 7.88 12.07 -11.70
CA ALA A 382 9.04 12.02 -10.82
C ALA A 382 8.71 12.53 -9.41
N TYR A 383 9.11 11.74 -8.40
CA TYR A 383 8.90 12.01 -6.97
C TYR A 383 7.43 12.08 -6.55
N ALA A 384 6.52 11.60 -7.40
CA ALA A 384 5.11 11.47 -7.07
C ALA A 384 4.85 10.16 -6.34
N PHE A 385 4.10 10.22 -5.24
CA PHE A 385 3.71 9.07 -4.45
C PHE A 385 2.19 9.04 -4.26
N ARG A 386 1.64 7.84 -4.08
CA ARG A 386 0.21 7.61 -3.93
C ARG A 386 -0.32 8.35 -2.71
N THR A 387 -1.46 9.02 -2.83
CA THR A 387 -2.22 9.56 -1.69
C THR A 387 -2.60 8.40 -0.75
N PRO A 388 -2.09 8.34 0.50
CA PRO A 388 -2.48 7.28 1.42
C PRO A 388 -3.90 7.48 1.94
N MET A 389 -4.53 6.40 2.39
CA MET A 389 -5.82 6.44 3.10
C MET A 389 -5.59 6.93 4.53
N LEU A 390 -6.54 7.68 5.10
CA LEU A 390 -6.33 8.43 6.35
C LEU A 390 -6.90 7.79 7.62
N ARG A 391 -7.51 6.61 7.53
CA ARG A 391 -8.02 5.95 8.74
C ARG A 391 -6.87 5.45 9.60
N ASN A 392 -7.03 5.64 10.91
CA ASN A 392 -5.99 5.38 11.91
C ASN A 392 -4.69 6.19 11.69
N VAL A 393 -4.69 7.28 10.92
CA VAL A 393 -3.46 7.99 10.54
C VAL A 393 -2.67 8.51 11.74
N LEU A 394 -3.33 8.79 12.88
CA LEU A 394 -2.64 9.20 14.10
C LEU A 394 -1.80 8.08 14.73
N GLN A 395 -2.11 6.82 14.41
CA GLN A 395 -1.48 5.65 15.00
C GLN A 395 -0.35 5.08 14.13
N THR A 396 -0.18 5.57 12.89
CA THR A 396 0.66 4.93 11.86
C THR A 396 1.88 5.77 11.48
N GLY A 397 2.35 6.62 12.39
CA GLY A 397 3.62 7.32 12.20
C GLY A 397 4.81 6.36 12.22
N PRO A 398 6.00 6.81 11.80
CA PRO A 398 6.29 8.08 11.14
C PRO A 398 5.68 8.23 9.74
N TRP A 399 5.44 9.47 9.28
CA TRP A 399 4.71 9.75 8.04
C TRP A 399 5.58 10.15 6.84
N GLY A 400 5.02 9.93 5.65
CA GLY A 400 5.69 10.10 4.35
C GLY A 400 6.12 8.76 3.74
N HIS A 401 6.46 8.73 2.45
CA HIS A 401 6.83 7.48 1.76
C HIS A 401 8.05 6.78 2.38
N ALA A 402 8.96 7.56 2.97
CA ALA A 402 10.13 7.10 3.70
C ALA A 402 10.01 7.31 5.22
N GLY A 403 8.83 7.73 5.73
CA GLY A 403 8.62 8.00 7.15
C GLY A 403 9.48 9.14 7.71
N ALA A 404 9.78 10.16 6.91
CA ALA A 404 10.65 11.26 7.31
C ALA A 404 10.09 12.14 8.45
N PHE A 405 8.81 12.05 8.80
CA PHE A 405 8.19 12.88 9.83
C PHE A 405 7.72 12.07 11.03
N ALA A 406 8.31 12.28 12.21
CA ALA A 406 7.83 11.71 13.47
C ALA A 406 6.79 12.59 14.17
N ASP A 407 6.65 13.85 13.75
CA ASP A 407 5.59 14.77 14.22
C ASP A 407 4.56 15.06 13.13
N LEU A 408 3.30 14.67 13.36
CA LEU A 408 2.20 14.90 12.44
C LEU A 408 1.93 16.40 12.23
N ARG A 409 2.16 17.26 13.23
CA ARG A 409 1.98 18.71 13.07
C ARG A 409 3.03 19.29 12.13
N ALA A 410 4.27 18.83 12.21
CA ALA A 410 5.31 19.18 11.24
C ALA A 410 4.94 18.66 9.84
N PHE A 411 4.39 17.45 9.74
CA PHE A 411 3.96 16.89 8.46
C PHE A 411 2.78 17.65 7.83
N LEU A 412 1.80 18.07 8.61
CA LEU A 412 0.70 18.91 8.14
C LEU A 412 1.20 20.27 7.63
N ARG A 413 2.16 20.91 8.32
CA ARG A 413 2.77 22.15 7.83
C ARG A 413 3.54 21.94 6.53
N HIS A 414 4.26 20.83 6.40
CA HIS A 414 4.89 20.42 5.14
C HIS A 414 3.87 20.22 4.01
N HIS A 415 2.69 19.65 4.31
CA HIS A 415 1.64 19.44 3.30
C HIS A 415 1.01 20.73 2.77
N LEU A 416 0.93 21.77 3.61
CA LEU A 416 0.36 23.07 3.23
C LEU A 416 1.26 23.84 2.26
N ASP A 417 2.58 23.70 2.40
CA ASP A 417 3.58 24.24 1.47
C ASP A 417 4.76 23.27 1.35
N PRO A 418 4.71 22.30 0.42
CA PRO A 418 5.74 21.27 0.31
C PRO A 418 7.09 21.80 -0.18
N VAL A 419 7.10 22.97 -0.84
CA VAL A 419 8.34 23.62 -1.29
C VAL A 419 9.06 24.24 -0.09
N ALA A 420 8.36 25.08 0.68
CA ALA A 420 8.93 25.67 1.90
C ALA A 420 9.18 24.61 2.98
N GLY A 421 8.30 23.61 3.08
CA GLY A 421 8.40 22.49 4.02
C GLY A 421 9.69 21.69 3.83
N LEU A 422 10.02 21.32 2.59
CA LEU A 422 11.28 20.63 2.29
C LEU A 422 12.51 21.51 2.59
N ALA A 423 12.43 22.81 2.29
CA ALA A 423 13.51 23.75 2.59
C ALA A 423 13.77 23.85 4.10
N ALA A 424 12.72 23.86 4.92
CA ALA A 424 12.78 24.00 6.37
C ALA A 424 12.92 22.66 7.13
N TYR A 425 12.85 21.52 6.44
CA TYR A 425 12.86 20.19 7.06
C TYR A 425 14.08 19.99 7.97
N GLN A 426 13.82 19.43 9.15
CA GLN A 426 14.83 19.02 10.12
C GLN A 426 14.78 17.50 10.30
N PRO A 427 15.95 16.83 10.43
CA PRO A 427 16.05 15.40 10.73
C PRO A 427 15.20 14.99 11.94
N GLN A 428 14.30 14.02 11.73
CA GLN A 428 13.41 13.49 12.76
C GLN A 428 13.03 12.02 12.52
N ALA A 429 13.76 11.31 11.67
CA ALA A 429 13.49 9.90 11.38
C ALA A 429 13.67 9.04 12.63
N VAL A 430 12.79 8.05 12.79
CA VAL A 430 12.85 7.01 13.81
C VAL A 430 13.45 5.78 13.15
N LEU A 431 14.61 5.32 13.61
CA LEU A 431 15.39 4.30 12.91
C LEU A 431 15.84 3.21 13.90
N PRO A 432 15.61 1.92 13.60
CA PRO A 432 16.22 0.83 14.36
C PRO A 432 17.74 0.86 14.23
N ASP A 433 18.45 0.26 15.18
CA ASP A 433 19.91 0.13 15.07
C ASP A 433 20.26 -0.78 13.88
N LEU A 434 21.16 -0.34 12.99
CA LEU A 434 21.64 -1.14 11.85
C LEU A 434 22.95 -1.88 12.20
N GLY A 435 23.49 -1.70 13.41
CA GLY A 435 24.76 -2.31 13.83
C GLY A 435 25.99 -1.76 13.09
N GLN A 436 25.81 -0.72 12.27
CA GLN A 436 26.85 -0.03 11.53
C GLN A 436 26.42 1.41 11.24
N ASP A 437 27.41 2.28 11.01
CA ASP A 437 27.14 3.66 10.62
C ASP A 437 26.50 3.70 9.22
N ALA A 438 25.34 4.33 9.12
CA ALA A 438 24.67 4.64 7.86
C ALA A 438 24.33 6.12 7.81
N ASP A 439 24.68 6.79 6.71
CA ASP A 439 24.27 8.17 6.48
C ASP A 439 22.88 8.23 5.84
N ASP A 440 21.85 7.99 6.65
CA ASP A 440 20.44 8.00 6.22
C ASP A 440 19.95 9.39 5.74
N TYR A 441 20.76 10.44 5.88
CA TYR A 441 20.43 11.80 5.44
C TYR A 441 21.32 12.32 4.30
N ALA A 442 22.18 11.47 3.73
CA ALA A 442 23.03 11.85 2.59
C ALA A 442 22.22 12.46 1.45
N ALA A 443 21.13 11.79 1.04
CA ALA A 443 20.22 12.25 -0.01
C ALA A 443 19.51 13.57 0.36
N THR A 444 19.13 13.76 1.63
CA THR A 444 18.52 15.00 2.12
C THR A 444 19.50 16.19 2.08
N ARG A 445 20.81 15.96 2.21
CA ARG A 445 21.85 17.00 2.15
C ARG A 445 22.34 17.29 0.72
N ASP A 446 22.05 16.41 -0.23
CA ASP A 446 22.42 16.59 -1.62
C ASP A 446 21.57 17.71 -2.27
N ALA A 447 22.22 18.81 -2.65
CA ALA A 447 21.55 19.98 -3.20
C ALA A 447 20.83 19.67 -4.51
N HIS A 448 21.40 18.80 -5.35
CA HIS A 448 20.81 18.44 -6.63
C HIS A 448 19.55 17.59 -6.44
N GLN A 449 19.57 16.59 -5.55
CA GLN A 449 18.38 15.81 -5.22
C GLN A 449 17.26 16.68 -4.64
N ARG A 450 17.60 17.56 -3.68
CA ARG A 450 16.64 18.51 -3.11
C ARG A 450 16.02 19.40 -4.18
N GLU A 451 16.80 19.91 -5.12
CA GLU A 451 16.32 20.77 -6.20
C GLU A 451 15.34 20.03 -7.12
N LEU A 452 15.63 18.78 -7.47
CA LEU A 452 14.74 17.97 -8.30
C LEU A 452 13.39 17.71 -7.62
N ILE A 453 13.41 17.34 -6.34
CA ILE A 453 12.19 17.10 -5.54
C ILE A 453 11.41 18.41 -5.36
N THR A 454 12.10 19.51 -5.05
CA THR A 454 11.48 20.84 -4.91
C THR A 454 10.83 21.28 -6.21
N SER A 455 11.48 21.05 -7.34
CA SER A 455 10.96 21.39 -8.67
C SER A 455 9.72 20.57 -9.02
N ALA A 456 9.72 19.27 -8.70
CA ALA A 456 8.54 18.42 -8.87
C ALA A 456 7.37 18.88 -7.99
N ALA A 457 7.64 19.22 -6.73
CA ALA A 457 6.63 19.75 -5.81
C ALA A 457 6.06 21.09 -6.28
N ALA A 458 6.92 22.01 -6.72
CA ALA A 458 6.49 23.30 -7.26
C ALA A 458 5.57 23.14 -8.48
N ARG A 459 5.89 22.21 -9.39
CA ARG A 459 5.01 21.89 -10.54
C ARG A 459 3.66 21.33 -10.10
N ALA A 460 3.66 20.38 -9.17
CA ALA A 460 2.43 19.78 -8.66
C ALA A 460 1.54 20.81 -7.95
N MET A 461 2.14 21.78 -7.24
CA MET A 461 1.42 22.82 -6.49
C MET A 461 1.12 24.08 -7.30
N ALA A 462 1.65 24.25 -8.51
CA ALA A 462 1.57 25.50 -9.28
C ALA A 462 0.14 26.02 -9.51
N GLN A 463 -0.85 25.12 -9.55
CA GLN A 463 -2.26 25.46 -9.78
C GLN A 463 -3.09 25.45 -8.49
N ARG A 464 -2.47 25.24 -7.32
CA ARG A 464 -3.17 25.16 -6.03
C ARG A 464 -2.98 26.47 -5.25
N PRO A 465 -4.03 26.96 -4.56
CA PRO A 465 -3.90 28.14 -3.72
C PRO A 465 -2.95 27.83 -2.56
N LEU A 466 -2.06 28.78 -2.23
CA LEU A 466 -1.27 28.68 -1.01
C LEU A 466 -2.21 28.78 0.20
N VAL A 467 -2.16 27.78 1.07
CA VAL A 467 -2.96 27.74 2.30
C VAL A 467 -2.04 28.03 3.48
N ILE A 468 -2.41 29.02 4.28
CA ILE A 468 -1.76 29.31 5.56
C ILE A 468 -2.76 29.01 6.67
N LEU A 469 -2.37 28.13 7.59
CA LEU A 469 -3.14 27.78 8.79
C LEU A 469 -2.37 28.23 10.04
N GLN A 470 -3.09 28.74 11.02
CA GLN A 470 -2.57 29.03 12.35
C GLN A 470 -2.51 27.76 13.22
N ASP A 471 -1.81 27.81 14.35
CA ASP A 471 -1.59 26.63 15.21
C ASP A 471 -2.88 26.07 15.85
N ASP A 472 -3.85 26.94 16.14
CA ASP A 472 -5.18 26.56 16.59
C ASP A 472 -5.95 25.83 15.47
N GLU A 473 -5.79 26.25 14.22
CA GLU A 473 -6.40 25.63 13.05
C GLU A 473 -5.77 24.28 12.71
N ILE A 474 -4.45 24.14 12.86
CA ILE A 474 -3.77 22.84 12.81
C ILE A 474 -4.31 21.92 13.92
N SER A 475 -4.56 22.45 15.12
CA SER A 475 -5.13 21.66 16.23
C SER A 475 -6.56 21.20 15.95
N LEU A 476 -7.35 22.01 15.23
CA LEU A 476 -8.67 21.63 14.75
C LEU A 476 -8.58 20.52 13.69
N LEU A 477 -7.64 20.60 12.74
CA LEU A 477 -7.39 19.50 11.80
C LEU A 477 -7.02 18.21 12.52
N ILE A 478 -6.13 18.26 13.51
CA ILE A 478 -5.80 17.09 14.35
C ILE A 478 -7.06 16.55 15.04
N SER A 479 -7.90 17.41 15.62
CA SER A 479 -9.16 16.99 16.24
C SER A 479 -10.11 16.28 15.26
N PHE A 480 -10.07 16.63 13.97
CA PHE A 480 -10.81 15.88 12.95
C PHE A 480 -10.14 14.57 12.60
N LEU A 481 -8.81 14.54 12.42
CA LEU A 481 -8.08 13.31 12.12
C LEU A 481 -8.20 12.27 13.25
N GLU A 482 -8.32 12.68 14.51
CA GLU A 482 -8.65 11.81 15.65
C GLU A 482 -9.98 11.06 15.45
N THR A 483 -10.93 11.65 14.73
CA THR A 483 -12.22 11.00 14.42
C THR A 483 -12.11 9.90 13.38
N LEU A 484 -10.93 9.71 12.77
CA LEU A 484 -10.63 8.68 11.79
C LEU A 484 -9.99 7.43 12.42
N ASP A 485 -9.75 7.44 13.73
CA ASP A 485 -9.31 6.26 14.47
C ASP A 485 -10.50 5.31 14.72
N ASP A 486 -10.30 4.02 14.43
CA ASP A 486 -11.26 2.95 14.65
C ASP A 486 -10.82 2.12 15.85
N PRO A 487 -11.38 2.35 17.05
CA PRO A 487 -10.97 1.64 18.26
C PRO A 487 -11.28 0.14 18.20
N VAL A 488 -12.23 -0.30 17.35
CA VAL A 488 -12.54 -1.71 17.18
C VAL A 488 -11.49 -2.36 16.27
N ALA A 489 -11.14 -1.71 15.17
CA ALA A 489 -10.12 -2.23 14.25
C ALA A 489 -8.73 -2.27 14.91
N LEU A 490 -8.39 -1.27 15.73
CA LEU A 490 -7.12 -1.20 16.45
C LEU A 490 -6.94 -2.30 17.51
N GLN A 491 -8.04 -2.89 18.00
CA GLN A 491 -7.97 -4.04 18.92
C GLN A 491 -7.68 -5.36 18.20
N GLY A 492 -7.84 -5.40 16.87
CA GLY A 492 -7.76 -6.62 16.07
C GLY A 492 -9.03 -7.47 16.15
N ARG A 493 -9.18 -8.41 15.22
CA ARG A 493 -10.31 -9.36 15.18
C ARG A 493 -9.82 -10.79 15.45
N PHE A 494 -8.77 -11.20 14.75
CA PHE A 494 -8.04 -12.45 14.99
C PHE A 494 -6.94 -12.27 16.03
N GLY A 495 -6.24 -11.13 16.04
CA GLY A 495 -5.10 -10.89 16.92
C GLY A 495 -3.85 -11.68 16.55
N VAL A 496 -2.86 -11.72 17.45
CA VAL A 496 -1.62 -12.50 17.29
C VAL A 496 -1.90 -13.96 17.68
N PRO A 497 -1.55 -14.96 16.86
CA PRO A 497 -1.74 -16.37 17.21
C PRO A 497 -0.75 -16.80 18.30
N ASP A 498 -1.08 -17.85 19.06
CA ASP A 498 -0.16 -18.40 20.09
C ASP A 498 1.02 -19.18 19.48
N ALA A 499 0.81 -19.76 18.30
CA ALA A 499 1.81 -20.54 17.57
C ALA A 499 1.46 -20.58 16.07
N VAL A 500 2.48 -20.83 15.24
CA VAL A 500 2.32 -21.01 13.79
C VAL A 500 2.67 -22.44 13.36
N PRO A 501 2.08 -22.95 12.25
CA PRO A 501 2.32 -24.31 11.77
C PRO A 501 3.77 -24.71 11.51
N SER A 502 4.65 -23.75 11.18
CA SER A 502 6.08 -24.01 10.99
C SER A 502 6.83 -24.31 12.29
N GLY A 503 6.25 -23.93 13.45
CA GLY A 503 6.90 -23.96 14.76
C GLY A 503 8.00 -22.90 14.93
N LEU A 504 8.12 -21.95 14.01
CA LEU A 504 9.03 -20.80 14.12
C LEU A 504 8.48 -19.76 15.11
N ASP A 505 9.38 -18.94 15.63
CA ASP A 505 9.01 -17.87 16.55
C ASP A 505 8.12 -16.83 15.85
N ILE A 506 7.07 -16.41 16.54
CA ILE A 506 6.17 -15.36 16.08
C ILE A 506 6.84 -14.01 16.37
N PRO A 507 6.79 -13.04 15.43
CA PRO A 507 7.27 -11.70 15.71
C PRO A 507 6.49 -11.06 16.87
N ASP A 508 7.18 -10.61 17.92
CA ASP A 508 6.63 -9.90 19.09
C ASP A 508 7.57 -8.80 19.62
#